data_AF-A0A3B0N7X8-F1
#
_entry.id   AF-A0A3B0N7X8-F1
#
_cell.length_a   1.000
_cell.length_b   1.000
_cell.length_c   1.000
_cell.angle_alpha   90.00
_cell.angle_beta   90.00
_cell.angle_gamma   90.00
#
_symmetry.space_group_name_H-M   'P 1'
#
loop_
_entity.id
_entity.type
_entity.pdbx_description
1 polymer ?
#
loop_
_entity_poly.entity_id
_entity_poly.type
_entity_poly.pdbx_seq_one_letter_code
_entity_poly.pdbx_strand_id
1 'polypeptide(L)'
;MEVFTYLRRISSLQILSRFVLGMESYTPKLLKYVSLRALNLENQNKLNSKIQSEHLDKILKVVRDQILKVNSSEWTPSELVSVMNFIASLESNLDEKTTIFFTNKIKNLDQFNLYDIVQILKSQKKLKIPLDTQILLSHIKNNINVLLKTCSVANVYSLLNYLLDNNLTIDLLTLVSIFQHLEDSKITPQLSFKDLTNLYNSVSRHIKFIRSENRNDSEQDDNLNMEHYHKVESFLEILYNKVLSSISSDEDDFEGIVDAIDSLVNSKSQQFIHHDSYSQLVQNCKILFNRAKHHLKNNREKLILELSTVNHPNDEADKNTKKPVNITKEISPRHLKVLLRNMIAVNWDDLELLHLVFSYYNETQTQWSLQGNVDILRTVIYFGINIEFLIEKWMKCVNVFSTILTPGYINEIFLLLTIYNSIYKCKNHIEFLIKTGLIREDVLTTGIHILALSDPSILNKLSIESLKKLNCLDLGLFTPNLYILNKDSKNVGMVVQELYDKPTFFQLNLNFLNFSKFVLK
;
A
#
# COMPACT_ATOMS: atom_id res chain seq x y z
N MET A 1 29.85 -12.58 34.09
CA MET A 1 28.78 -13.60 33.91
C MET A 1 27.56 -13.29 34.79
N GLU A 2 27.76 -12.88 36.04
CA GLU A 2 26.70 -12.62 37.03
C GLU A 2 25.66 -11.55 36.60
N VAL A 3 26.12 -10.46 35.99
CA VAL A 3 25.26 -9.37 35.47
C VAL A 3 24.19 -9.86 34.48
N PHE A 4 24.54 -10.84 33.62
CA PHE A 4 23.61 -11.38 32.61
C PHE A 4 22.60 -12.36 33.21
N THR A 5 23.03 -13.13 34.21
CA THR A 5 22.12 -13.99 34.99
C THR A 5 21.11 -13.15 35.75
N TYR A 6 21.53 -11.99 36.26
CA TYR A 6 20.65 -11.04 36.94
C TYR A 6 19.63 -10.40 35.99
N LEU A 7 20.06 -9.90 34.82
CA LEU A 7 19.18 -9.33 33.80
C LEU A 7 18.05 -10.28 33.37
N ARG A 8 18.34 -11.59 33.25
CA ARG A 8 17.32 -12.60 32.94
C ARG A 8 16.24 -12.74 34.01
N ARG A 9 16.57 -12.48 35.27
CA ARG A 9 15.67 -12.61 36.43
C ARG A 9 14.80 -11.37 36.68
N ILE A 10 15.14 -10.22 36.10
CA ILE A 10 14.39 -8.97 36.28
C ILE A 10 12.99 -9.10 35.68
N SER A 11 11.94 -9.08 36.50
CA SER A 11 10.55 -9.33 36.10
C SER A 11 9.74 -8.08 35.76
N SER A 12 10.27 -6.87 35.93
CA SER A 12 9.53 -5.63 35.66
C SER A 12 10.41 -4.52 35.07
N LEU A 13 9.79 -3.64 34.27
CA LEU A 13 10.45 -2.46 33.68
C LEU A 13 10.97 -1.51 34.75
N GLN A 14 10.27 -1.39 35.89
CA GLN A 14 10.72 -0.56 37.01
C GLN A 14 12.07 -1.03 37.55
N ILE A 15 12.21 -2.34 37.83
CA ILE A 15 13.46 -2.93 38.32
C ILE A 15 14.56 -2.80 37.26
N LEU A 16 14.22 -3.06 35.98
CA LEU A 16 15.18 -2.90 34.88
C LEU A 16 15.68 -1.45 34.79
N SER A 17 14.79 -0.45 34.92
CA SER A 17 15.18 0.96 34.86
C SER A 17 16.12 1.36 36.01
N ARG A 18 15.87 0.87 37.23
CA ARG A 18 16.76 1.12 38.38
C ARG A 18 18.12 0.46 38.19
N PHE A 19 18.12 -0.78 37.71
CA PHE A 19 19.34 -1.51 37.40
C PHE A 19 20.17 -0.79 36.35
N VAL A 20 19.53 -0.38 35.25
CA VAL A 20 20.18 0.35 34.16
C VAL A 20 20.75 1.68 34.70
N LEU A 21 20.00 2.47 35.48
CA LEU A 21 20.50 3.74 36.02
C LEU A 21 21.65 3.59 37.03
N GLY A 22 21.71 2.47 37.75
CA GLY A 22 22.75 2.20 38.75
C GLY A 22 24.04 1.60 38.19
N MET A 23 24.14 1.39 36.86
CA MET A 23 25.33 0.82 36.24
C MET A 23 26.42 1.86 35.99
N GLU A 24 27.64 1.55 36.41
CA GLU A 24 28.80 2.43 36.28
C GLU A 24 29.43 2.41 34.87
N SER A 25 29.33 1.27 34.17
CA SER A 25 29.90 1.11 32.82
C SER A 25 29.00 0.25 31.93
N TYR A 26 29.09 0.51 30.62
CA TYR A 26 28.33 -0.21 29.60
C TYR A 26 29.26 -0.83 28.57
N THR A 27 28.81 -1.97 28.05
CA THR A 27 29.41 -2.66 26.89
C THR A 27 28.31 -2.85 25.84
N PRO A 28 28.65 -3.07 24.55
CA PRO A 28 27.64 -3.31 23.52
C PRO A 28 26.74 -4.51 23.87
N LYS A 29 27.35 -5.56 24.42
CA LYS A 29 26.68 -6.76 24.90
C LYS A 29 25.63 -6.46 25.96
N LEU A 30 25.98 -5.64 26.94
CA LEU A 30 25.06 -5.24 28.00
C LEU A 30 23.89 -4.40 27.44
N LEU A 31 24.17 -3.43 26.57
CA LEU A 31 23.14 -2.63 25.90
C LEU A 31 22.17 -3.52 25.10
N LYS A 32 22.68 -4.53 24.38
CA LYS A 32 21.86 -5.55 23.71
C LYS A 32 20.91 -6.25 24.67
N TYR A 33 21.40 -6.81 25.77
CA TYR A 33 20.54 -7.58 26.67
C TYR A 33 19.53 -6.71 27.43
N VAL A 34 19.90 -5.47 27.78
CA VAL A 34 18.98 -4.49 28.34
C VAL A 34 17.85 -4.19 27.34
N SER A 35 18.21 -3.91 26.09
CA SER A 35 17.27 -3.61 24.99
C SER A 35 16.29 -4.77 24.76
N LEU A 36 16.81 -6.00 24.65
CA LEU A 36 15.98 -7.20 24.48
C LEU A 36 15.07 -7.46 25.69
N ARG A 37 15.57 -7.24 26.92
CA ARG A 37 14.77 -7.46 28.13
C ARG A 37 13.67 -6.41 28.26
N ALA A 38 13.94 -5.15 27.92
CA ALA A 38 12.96 -4.08 27.94
C ALA A 38 11.78 -4.39 27.00
N LEU A 39 12.07 -4.73 25.73
CA LEU A 39 11.06 -5.11 24.75
C LEU A 39 10.23 -6.32 25.18
N ASN A 40 10.87 -7.34 25.75
CA ASN A 40 10.16 -8.54 26.22
C ASN A 40 9.21 -8.21 27.37
N LEU A 41 9.64 -7.38 28.32
CA LEU A 41 8.80 -6.97 29.45
C LEU A 41 7.65 -6.05 29.03
N GLU A 42 7.86 -5.21 28.02
CA GLU A 42 6.80 -4.40 27.41
C GLU A 42 5.74 -5.28 26.72
N ASN A 43 6.18 -6.22 25.88
CA ASN A 43 5.28 -7.11 25.15
C ASN A 43 4.42 -8.00 26.05
N GLN A 44 4.95 -8.42 27.20
CA GLN A 44 4.22 -9.23 28.18
C GLN A 44 3.15 -8.43 28.93
N ASN A 45 3.28 -7.09 29.04
CA ASN A 45 2.51 -6.30 29.99
C ASN A 45 1.59 -5.24 29.36
N LYS A 46 1.10 -5.46 28.13
CA LYS A 46 0.23 -4.55 27.33
C LYS A 46 -1.05 -4.01 28.01
N LEU A 47 -1.32 -4.35 29.27
CA LEU A 47 -2.52 -3.99 30.03
C LEU A 47 -2.39 -2.73 30.91
N ASN A 48 -1.19 -2.16 31.15
CA ASN A 48 -1.00 -0.98 32.03
C ASN A 48 -0.07 0.09 31.42
N SER A 49 -0.62 1.01 30.61
CA SER A 49 0.17 1.81 29.66
C SER A 49 0.99 2.99 30.22
N LYS A 50 0.52 3.70 31.26
CA LYS A 50 1.08 5.04 31.58
C LYS A 50 2.36 5.05 32.43
N ILE A 51 2.46 4.17 33.42
CA ILE A 51 3.67 4.07 34.28
C ILE A 51 4.78 3.27 33.59
N GLN A 52 4.41 2.37 32.68
CA GLN A 52 5.35 1.56 31.92
C GLN A 52 6.12 2.40 30.89
N SER A 53 5.46 3.37 30.25
CA SER A 53 6.13 4.26 29.30
C SER A 53 7.26 5.06 29.96
N GLU A 54 7.06 5.60 31.17
CA GLU A 54 8.11 6.37 31.85
C GLU A 54 9.38 5.56 32.16
N HIS A 55 9.24 4.30 32.57
CA HIS A 55 10.40 3.44 32.85
C HIS A 55 11.12 3.03 31.56
N LEU A 56 10.35 2.80 30.49
CA LEU A 56 10.87 2.48 29.18
C LEU A 56 11.64 3.67 28.58
N ASP A 57 11.11 4.89 28.74
CA ASP A 57 11.77 6.15 28.33
C ASP A 57 13.09 6.37 29.08
N LYS A 58 13.13 6.05 30.39
CA LYS A 58 14.38 6.11 31.17
C LYS A 58 15.43 5.14 30.64
N ILE A 59 15.03 3.91 30.31
CA ILE A 59 15.93 2.90 29.73
C ILE A 59 16.42 3.36 28.35
N LEU A 60 15.51 3.86 27.51
CA LEU A 60 15.82 4.38 26.18
C LEU A 60 16.85 5.51 26.24
N LYS A 61 16.63 6.49 27.11
CA LYS A 61 17.56 7.61 27.31
C LYS A 61 18.96 7.11 27.65
N VAL A 62 19.07 6.17 28.59
CA VAL A 62 20.37 5.60 28.97
C VAL A 62 21.01 4.85 27.80
N VAL A 63 20.25 3.99 27.10
CA VAL A 63 20.78 3.28 25.93
C VAL A 63 21.32 4.25 24.90
N ARG A 64 20.56 5.30 24.57
CA ARG A 64 20.97 6.34 23.61
C ARG A 64 22.25 7.05 24.04
N ASP A 65 22.31 7.49 25.29
CA ASP A 65 23.45 8.24 25.83
C ASP A 65 24.74 7.41 25.86
N GLN A 66 24.63 6.08 25.82
CA GLN A 66 25.77 5.16 25.89
C GLN A 66 26.26 4.68 24.52
N ILE A 67 25.44 4.72 23.45
CA ILE A 67 25.83 4.24 22.11
C ILE A 67 27.15 4.85 21.64
N LEU A 68 27.28 6.17 21.80
CA LEU A 68 28.45 6.93 21.35
C LEU A 68 29.62 6.92 22.35
N LYS A 69 29.39 6.45 23.58
CA LYS A 69 30.43 6.38 24.65
C LYS A 69 31.16 5.05 24.67
N VAL A 70 30.47 3.99 24.29
CA VAL A 70 31.07 2.65 24.16
C VAL A 70 31.98 2.62 22.94
N ASN A 71 33.14 1.97 23.07
CA ASN A 71 34.11 1.90 22.00
C ASN A 71 33.47 1.35 20.71
N SER A 72 33.58 2.13 19.63
CA SER A 72 32.97 1.78 18.36
C SER A 72 33.45 0.43 17.83
N SER A 73 34.70 0.00 18.05
CA SER A 73 35.22 -1.26 17.52
C SER A 73 34.67 -2.51 18.19
N GLU A 74 34.05 -2.40 19.37
CA GLU A 74 33.55 -3.55 20.15
C GLU A 74 32.18 -4.05 19.70
N TRP A 75 31.47 -3.27 18.88
CA TRP A 75 30.11 -3.59 18.45
C TRP A 75 30.08 -4.76 17.47
N THR A 76 29.41 -5.84 17.87
CA THR A 76 29.07 -6.93 16.95
C THR A 76 27.77 -6.63 16.18
N PRO A 77 27.57 -7.24 15.00
CA PRO A 77 26.34 -7.15 14.21
C PRO A 77 25.07 -7.36 15.04
N SER A 78 25.02 -8.44 15.81
CA SER A 78 23.85 -8.81 16.61
C SER A 78 23.56 -7.82 17.75
N GLU A 79 24.59 -7.18 18.32
CA GLU A 79 24.42 -6.13 19.34
C GLU A 79 23.87 -4.84 18.74
N LEU A 80 24.43 -4.44 17.60
CA LEU A 80 23.97 -3.29 16.84
C LEU A 80 22.49 -3.43 16.48
N VAL A 81 22.11 -4.55 15.86
CA VAL A 81 20.74 -4.84 15.42
C VAL A 81 19.76 -4.80 16.59
N SER A 82 20.12 -5.42 17.72
CA SER A 82 19.24 -5.47 18.90
C SER A 82 18.98 -4.09 19.48
N VAL A 83 20.01 -3.24 19.54
CA VAL A 83 19.90 -1.86 20.04
C VAL A 83 19.12 -0.99 19.05
N MET A 84 19.40 -1.11 17.75
CA MET A 84 18.66 -0.40 16.70
C MET A 84 17.17 -0.75 16.75
N ASN A 85 16.82 -2.03 16.85
CA ASN A 85 15.44 -2.49 16.94
C ASN A 85 14.71 -1.94 18.17
N PHE A 86 15.39 -1.87 19.32
CA PHE A 86 14.82 -1.30 20.53
C PHE A 86 14.54 0.19 20.38
N ILE A 87 15.50 0.97 19.88
CA ILE A 87 15.27 2.41 19.66
C ILE A 87 14.18 2.62 18.62
N ALA A 88 14.22 1.85 17.52
CA ALA A 88 13.19 1.86 16.49
C ALA A 88 11.83 1.50 17.06
N SER A 89 11.69 0.68 18.11
CA SER A 89 10.37 0.38 18.67
C SER A 89 9.73 1.60 19.35
N LEU A 90 10.53 2.49 19.94
CA LEU A 90 10.08 3.58 20.82
C LEU A 90 10.12 4.95 20.17
N GLU A 91 11.06 5.18 19.27
CA GLU A 91 11.30 6.47 18.63
C GLU A 91 11.23 6.37 17.10
N SER A 92 11.11 7.53 16.46
CA SER A 92 11.04 7.66 14.99
C SER A 92 12.14 8.54 14.41
N ASN A 93 12.91 9.26 15.24
CA ASN A 93 14.02 10.08 14.80
C ASN A 93 15.18 9.94 15.79
N LEU A 94 16.40 9.90 15.26
CA LEU A 94 17.64 9.91 16.04
C LEU A 94 18.30 11.28 15.96
N ASP A 95 19.20 11.57 16.90
CA ASP A 95 20.14 12.67 16.72
C ASP A 95 21.15 12.37 15.60
N GLU A 96 21.75 13.42 15.04
CA GLU A 96 22.66 13.32 13.90
C GLU A 96 23.87 12.42 14.18
N LYS A 97 24.46 12.49 15.38
CA LYS A 97 25.66 11.70 15.72
C LYS A 97 25.34 10.22 15.81
N THR A 98 24.23 9.86 16.46
CA THR A 98 23.76 8.47 16.54
C THR A 98 23.37 7.93 15.15
N THR A 99 22.80 8.79 14.29
CA THR A 99 22.48 8.44 12.90
C THR A 99 23.73 8.13 12.09
N ILE A 100 24.76 8.97 12.18
CA ILE A 100 26.07 8.76 11.53
C ILE A 100 26.73 7.48 12.05
N PHE A 101 26.67 7.23 13.37
CA PHE A 101 27.20 6.02 13.97
C PHE A 101 26.57 4.76 13.36
N PHE A 102 25.24 4.66 13.35
CA PHE A 102 24.56 3.51 12.76
C PHE A 102 24.82 3.39 11.26
N THR A 103 24.78 4.50 10.52
CA THR A 103 25.08 4.54 9.09
C THR A 103 26.45 3.94 8.81
N ASN A 104 27.48 4.36 9.55
CA ASN A 104 28.84 3.83 9.37
C ASN A 104 28.96 2.35 9.75
N LYS A 105 28.19 1.89 10.74
CA LYS A 105 28.20 0.50 11.18
C LYS A 105 27.50 -0.45 10.22
N ILE A 106 26.45 -0.02 9.54
CA ILE A 106 25.71 -0.86 8.58
C ILE A 106 26.27 -0.79 7.15
N LYS A 107 27.26 0.07 6.86
CA LYS A 107 27.91 0.16 5.54
C LYS A 107 28.57 -1.16 5.10
N ASN A 108 29.15 -1.90 6.05
CA ASN A 108 29.80 -3.19 5.76
C ASN A 108 28.82 -4.35 6.01
N LEU A 109 28.04 -4.67 4.99
CA LEU A 109 26.99 -5.70 5.07
C LEU A 109 27.55 -7.13 5.23
N ASP A 110 28.82 -7.37 4.89
CA ASP A 110 29.42 -8.73 4.90
C ASP A 110 29.50 -9.36 6.29
N GLN A 111 29.37 -8.56 7.34
CA GLN A 111 29.35 -9.04 8.73
C GLN A 111 27.95 -9.49 9.19
N PHE A 112 26.90 -9.21 8.41
CA PHE A 112 25.52 -9.43 8.80
C PHE A 112 24.95 -10.65 8.05
N ASN A 113 24.28 -11.53 8.78
CA ASN A 113 23.46 -12.59 8.17
C ASN A 113 22.12 -12.02 7.66
N LEU A 114 21.34 -12.83 6.94
CA LEU A 114 20.07 -12.37 6.39
C LEU A 114 19.06 -11.93 7.45
N TYR A 115 19.05 -12.57 8.62
CA TYR A 115 18.19 -12.15 9.72
C TYR A 115 18.54 -10.72 10.16
N ASP A 116 19.83 -10.47 10.41
CA ASP A 116 20.32 -9.16 10.85
C ASP A 116 20.04 -8.08 9.80
N ILE A 117 20.26 -8.38 8.52
CA ILE A 117 19.91 -7.49 7.40
C ILE A 117 18.42 -7.12 7.46
N VAL A 118 17.52 -8.11 7.50
CA VAL A 118 16.06 -7.84 7.54
C VAL A 118 15.67 -6.97 8.74
N GLN A 119 16.29 -7.17 9.90
CA GLN A 119 16.04 -6.33 11.08
C GLN A 119 16.56 -4.90 10.90
N ILE A 120 17.76 -4.73 10.32
CA ILE A 120 18.29 -3.41 9.95
C ILE A 120 17.31 -2.71 9.02
N LEU A 121 16.82 -3.39 7.98
CA LEU A 121 15.89 -2.83 6.99
C LEU A 121 14.58 -2.32 7.63
N LYS A 122 14.05 -3.05 8.63
CA LYS A 122 12.87 -2.61 9.39
C LYS A 122 13.18 -1.38 10.24
N SER A 123 14.30 -1.39 10.95
CA SER A 123 14.68 -0.32 11.87
C SER A 123 15.11 0.96 11.18
N GLN A 124 15.88 0.87 10.09
CA GLN A 124 16.37 2.03 9.35
C GLN A 124 15.24 2.83 8.69
N LYS A 125 14.19 2.17 8.18
CA LYS A 125 12.99 2.85 7.66
C LYS A 125 12.29 3.67 8.74
N LYS A 126 12.16 3.14 9.97
CA LYS A 126 11.51 3.84 11.08
C LYS A 126 12.37 4.95 11.67
N LEU A 127 13.68 4.75 11.75
CA LEU A 127 14.64 5.71 12.31
C LEU A 127 15.21 6.69 11.28
N LYS A 128 14.83 6.57 10.01
CA LYS A 128 15.31 7.37 8.87
C LYS A 128 16.84 7.33 8.71
N ILE A 129 17.44 6.17 8.97
CA ILE A 129 18.88 5.96 8.77
C ILE A 129 19.08 5.67 7.27
N PRO A 130 19.95 6.40 6.55
CA PRO A 130 20.19 6.15 5.15
C PRO A 130 20.90 4.80 4.96
N LEU A 131 20.43 4.01 4.00
CA LEU A 131 21.09 2.80 3.51
C LEU A 131 21.27 2.89 2.01
N ASP A 132 22.47 2.57 1.53
CA ASP A 132 22.73 2.46 0.11
C ASP A 132 22.07 1.17 -0.43
N THR A 133 20.96 1.36 -1.14
CA THR A 133 20.16 0.29 -1.71
C THR A 133 20.87 -0.47 -2.82
N GLN A 134 21.82 0.16 -3.53
CA GLN A 134 22.60 -0.50 -4.58
C GLN A 134 23.66 -1.42 -3.97
N ILE A 135 24.33 -0.97 -2.91
CA ILE A 135 25.27 -1.82 -2.15
C ILE A 135 24.52 -3.01 -1.55
N LEU A 136 23.34 -2.79 -0.95
CA LEU A 136 22.50 -3.87 -0.44
C LEU A 136 22.15 -4.88 -1.53
N LEU A 137 21.67 -4.41 -2.68
CA LEU A 137 21.28 -5.28 -3.79
C LEU A 137 22.47 -6.09 -4.32
N SER A 138 23.63 -5.45 -4.50
CA SER A 138 24.86 -6.12 -4.92
C SER A 138 25.31 -7.18 -3.91
N HIS A 139 25.30 -6.86 -2.61
CA HIS A 139 25.64 -7.81 -1.56
C HIS A 139 24.73 -9.03 -1.55
N ILE A 140 23.41 -8.83 -1.70
CA ILE A 140 22.43 -9.94 -1.78
C ILE A 140 22.74 -10.83 -2.98
N LYS A 141 22.89 -10.25 -4.18
CA LYS A 141 23.16 -11.02 -5.40
C LYS A 141 24.43 -11.85 -5.29
N ASN A 142 25.50 -11.27 -4.74
CA ASN A 142 26.81 -11.93 -4.66
C ASN A 142 26.88 -12.99 -3.54
N ASN A 143 26.06 -12.87 -2.48
CA ASN A 143 26.18 -13.68 -1.27
C ASN A 143 24.92 -14.50 -0.94
N ILE A 144 23.91 -14.56 -1.81
CA ILE A 144 22.60 -15.16 -1.51
C ILE A 144 22.72 -16.59 -0.95
N ASN A 145 23.57 -17.42 -1.54
CA ASN A 145 23.78 -18.81 -1.12
C ASN A 145 24.32 -18.94 0.32
N VAL A 146 25.12 -17.98 0.78
CA VAL A 146 25.63 -17.95 2.15
C VAL A 146 24.56 -17.39 3.09
N LEU A 147 23.90 -16.32 2.68
CA LEU A 147 22.85 -15.64 3.44
C LEU A 147 21.66 -16.57 3.77
N LEU A 148 21.33 -17.48 2.85
CA LEU A 148 20.21 -18.41 3.02
C LEU A 148 20.44 -19.48 4.09
N LYS A 149 21.69 -19.91 4.33
CA LYS A 149 22.03 -21.01 5.27
C LYS A 149 21.55 -20.82 6.70
N THR A 150 21.30 -19.58 7.11
CA THR A 150 20.97 -19.22 8.51
C THR A 150 19.61 -18.53 8.64
N CYS A 151 18.81 -18.53 7.57
CA CYS A 151 17.61 -17.72 7.49
C CYS A 151 16.32 -18.55 7.61
N SER A 152 15.28 -17.92 8.16
CA SER A 152 13.92 -18.45 8.03
C SER A 152 13.27 -17.97 6.74
N VAL A 153 12.25 -18.68 6.27
CA VAL A 153 11.41 -18.25 5.12
C VAL A 153 10.84 -16.86 5.34
N ALA A 154 10.50 -16.52 6.60
CA ALA A 154 10.05 -15.20 6.96
C ALA A 154 11.08 -14.10 6.71
N ASN A 155 12.36 -14.39 6.87
CA ASN A 155 13.42 -13.47 6.49
C ASN A 155 13.50 -13.31 4.97
N VAL A 156 13.33 -14.40 4.21
CA VAL A 156 13.34 -14.36 2.74
C VAL A 156 12.23 -13.45 2.20
N TYR A 157 10.95 -13.72 2.50
CA TYR A 157 9.88 -12.87 1.96
C TYR A 157 9.89 -11.45 2.56
N SER A 158 10.42 -11.25 3.76
CA SER A 158 10.61 -9.89 4.32
C SER A 158 11.64 -9.10 3.54
N LEU A 159 12.75 -9.75 3.13
CA LEU A 159 13.78 -9.13 2.30
C LEU A 159 13.21 -8.75 0.94
N LEU A 160 12.55 -9.69 0.26
CA LEU A 160 11.96 -9.48 -1.06
C LEU A 160 10.95 -8.32 -1.04
N ASN A 161 10.03 -8.32 -0.07
CA ASN A 161 9.08 -7.22 0.08
C ASN A 161 9.76 -5.87 0.37
N TYR A 162 10.84 -5.86 1.16
CA TYR A 162 11.58 -4.62 1.41
C TYR A 162 12.22 -4.06 0.15
N LEU A 163 12.81 -4.92 -0.70
CA LEU A 163 13.40 -4.49 -1.97
C LEU A 163 12.32 -3.86 -2.87
N LEU A 164 11.16 -4.51 -2.99
CA LEU A 164 10.03 -3.98 -3.77
C LEU A 164 9.50 -2.66 -3.22
N ASP A 165 9.44 -2.50 -1.89
CA ASP A 165 9.05 -1.24 -1.24
C ASP A 165 9.98 -0.07 -1.58
N ASN A 166 11.21 -0.35 -2.04
CA ASN A 166 12.20 0.63 -2.47
C ASN A 166 12.41 0.63 -4.00
N ASN A 167 11.47 0.05 -4.76
CA ASN A 167 11.54 -0.09 -6.22
C ASN A 167 12.81 -0.84 -6.71
N LEU A 168 13.24 -1.85 -5.97
CA LEU A 168 14.36 -2.72 -6.34
C LEU A 168 13.87 -4.13 -6.64
N THR A 169 14.49 -4.73 -7.65
CA THR A 169 14.22 -6.09 -8.09
C THR A 169 15.48 -6.94 -7.97
N ILE A 170 15.32 -8.17 -7.49
CA ILE A 170 16.39 -9.18 -7.62
C ILE A 170 16.27 -9.84 -8.99
N ASP A 171 17.41 -10.29 -9.53
CA ASP A 171 17.43 -11.00 -10.81
C ASP A 171 16.92 -12.43 -10.67
N LEU A 172 16.64 -13.05 -11.83
CA LEU A 172 16.11 -14.41 -11.91
C LEU A 172 17.07 -15.44 -11.31
N LEU A 173 18.39 -15.28 -11.51
CA LEU A 173 19.39 -16.20 -10.97
C LEU A 173 19.36 -16.22 -9.43
N THR A 174 19.22 -15.04 -8.81
CA THR A 174 19.06 -14.93 -7.35
C THR A 174 17.76 -15.58 -6.90
N LEU A 175 16.65 -15.38 -7.62
CA LEU A 175 15.37 -16.05 -7.32
C LEU A 175 15.49 -17.59 -7.41
N VAL A 176 16.11 -18.11 -8.46
CA VAL A 176 16.37 -19.55 -8.63
C VAL A 176 17.21 -20.10 -7.47
N SER A 177 18.23 -19.36 -7.03
CA SER A 177 19.06 -19.75 -5.89
C SER A 177 18.26 -19.83 -4.57
N ILE A 178 17.34 -18.88 -4.36
CA ILE A 178 16.40 -18.91 -3.24
C ILE A 178 15.52 -20.16 -3.31
N PHE A 179 14.97 -20.49 -4.47
CA PHE A 179 14.07 -21.64 -4.61
C PHE A 179 14.79 -22.97 -4.44
N GLN A 180 15.96 -23.12 -5.06
CA GLN A 180 16.78 -24.31 -4.90
C GLN A 180 17.07 -24.56 -3.42
N HIS A 181 17.43 -23.52 -2.66
CA HIS A 181 17.65 -23.66 -1.23
C HIS A 181 16.39 -24.12 -0.45
N LEU A 182 15.22 -23.56 -0.77
CA LEU A 182 13.96 -23.92 -0.11
C LEU A 182 13.54 -25.37 -0.42
N GLU A 183 13.80 -25.83 -1.64
CA GLU A 183 13.56 -27.20 -2.10
C GLU A 183 14.54 -28.18 -1.46
N ASP A 184 15.84 -27.91 -1.53
CA ASP A 184 16.91 -28.74 -0.94
C ASP A 184 16.72 -28.91 0.57
N SER A 185 16.28 -27.84 1.25
CA SER A 185 16.03 -27.83 2.69
C SER A 185 14.70 -28.48 3.07
N LYS A 186 13.89 -28.93 2.09
CA LYS A 186 12.55 -29.52 2.28
C LYS A 186 11.64 -28.64 3.15
N ILE A 187 11.79 -27.32 3.06
CA ILE A 187 11.01 -26.36 3.87
C ILE A 187 9.63 -26.15 3.28
N THR A 188 9.52 -26.13 1.94
CA THR A 188 8.28 -25.80 1.24
C THR A 188 7.07 -26.64 1.70
N PRO A 189 7.17 -27.96 1.98
CA PRO A 189 6.03 -28.76 2.48
C PRO A 189 5.60 -28.44 3.91
N GLN A 190 6.43 -27.75 4.69
CA GLN A 190 6.20 -27.46 6.11
C GLN A 190 5.74 -26.00 6.34
N LEU A 191 5.51 -25.25 5.26
CA LEU A 191 5.11 -23.85 5.34
C LEU A 191 3.70 -23.74 5.93
N SER A 192 3.54 -22.84 6.90
CA SER A 192 2.21 -22.37 7.29
C SER A 192 1.53 -21.69 6.10
N PHE A 193 0.20 -21.67 6.06
CA PHE A 193 -0.54 -20.96 5.00
C PHE A 193 -0.11 -19.50 4.85
N LYS A 194 0.19 -18.84 5.97
CA LYS A 194 0.72 -17.48 6.02
C LYS A 194 2.09 -17.34 5.37
N ASP A 195 3.04 -18.22 5.70
CA ASP A 195 4.38 -18.14 5.10
C ASP A 195 4.35 -18.51 3.62
N LEU A 196 3.50 -19.46 3.23
CA LEU A 196 3.25 -19.86 1.86
C LEU A 196 2.77 -18.69 0.99
N THR A 197 1.72 -18.00 1.43
CA THR A 197 1.10 -16.90 0.68
C THR A 197 1.97 -15.65 0.65
N ASN A 198 2.68 -15.33 1.74
CA ASN A 198 3.67 -14.25 1.77
C ASN A 198 4.85 -14.52 0.83
N LEU A 199 5.35 -15.76 0.81
CA LEU A 199 6.41 -16.15 -0.12
C LEU A 199 5.92 -16.05 -1.57
N TYR A 200 4.74 -16.60 -1.87
CA TYR A 200 4.15 -16.57 -3.21
C TYR A 200 3.95 -15.14 -3.72
N ASN A 201 3.42 -14.25 -2.86
CA ASN A 201 3.20 -12.85 -3.22
C ASN A 201 4.50 -12.07 -3.42
N SER A 202 5.47 -12.24 -2.52
CA SER A 202 6.75 -11.55 -2.64
C SER A 202 7.48 -11.91 -3.93
N VAL A 203 7.52 -13.19 -4.28
CA VAL A 203 8.19 -13.68 -5.50
C VAL A 203 7.47 -13.24 -6.77
N SER A 204 6.15 -13.43 -6.84
CA SER A 204 5.36 -13.10 -8.03
C SER A 204 5.44 -11.62 -8.41
N ARG A 205 5.53 -10.73 -7.41
CA ARG A 205 5.73 -9.30 -7.63
C ARG A 205 7.09 -9.00 -8.27
N HIS A 206 8.17 -9.66 -7.85
CA HIS A 206 9.48 -9.52 -8.52
C HIS A 206 9.41 -9.95 -9.99
N ILE A 207 8.79 -11.09 -10.28
CA ILE A 207 8.68 -11.62 -11.65
C ILE A 207 7.94 -10.64 -12.57
N LYS A 208 6.85 -10.03 -12.09
CA LYS A 208 6.12 -9.01 -12.82
C LYS A 208 7.02 -7.84 -13.24
N PHE A 209 7.89 -7.37 -12.34
CA PHE A 209 8.80 -6.28 -12.67
C PHE A 209 9.88 -6.71 -13.66
N ILE A 210 10.52 -7.87 -13.47
CA ILE A 210 11.56 -8.37 -14.38
C ILE A 210 10.98 -8.51 -15.81
N ARG A 211 9.76 -9.05 -15.94
CA ARG A 211 9.05 -9.15 -17.24
C ARG A 211 8.76 -7.80 -17.89
N SER A 212 8.59 -6.75 -17.10
CA SER A 212 8.37 -5.40 -17.63
C SER A 212 9.65 -4.69 -18.06
N GLU A 213 10.80 -5.06 -17.48
CA GLU A 213 12.12 -4.45 -17.74
C GLU A 213 12.84 -5.10 -18.94
N ASN A 214 12.74 -6.42 -19.12
CA ASN A 214 13.45 -7.19 -20.16
C ASN A 214 12.94 -6.99 -21.62
N ARG A 215 12.38 -5.81 -21.95
CA ARG A 215 11.88 -5.52 -23.31
C ARG A 215 12.98 -5.29 -24.36
N ASN A 216 14.25 -5.24 -23.97
CA ASN A 216 15.35 -4.75 -24.82
C ASN A 216 16.63 -5.64 -24.82
N ASP A 217 16.58 -6.89 -24.37
CA ASP A 217 17.78 -7.73 -24.24
C ASP A 217 18.12 -8.52 -25.54
N SER A 218 19.35 -9.04 -25.60
CA SER A 218 19.95 -9.68 -26.77
C SER A 218 19.72 -11.21 -26.84
N GLU A 219 19.72 -11.80 -28.04
CA GLU A 219 19.33 -13.22 -28.29
C GLU A 219 20.09 -14.30 -27.49
N GLN A 220 21.32 -14.05 -27.01
CA GLN A 220 22.06 -15.02 -26.19
C GLN A 220 21.73 -14.94 -24.71
N ASP A 221 21.42 -13.75 -24.20
CA ASP A 221 20.92 -13.57 -22.83
C ASP A 221 19.50 -14.15 -22.69
N ASP A 222 18.74 -14.19 -23.79
CA ASP A 222 17.38 -14.72 -23.82
C ASP A 222 17.31 -16.20 -23.41
N ASN A 223 18.19 -17.08 -23.89
CA ASN A 223 18.09 -18.52 -23.61
C ASN A 223 18.35 -18.88 -22.14
N LEU A 224 19.38 -18.29 -21.52
CA LEU A 224 19.68 -18.49 -20.09
C LEU A 224 18.60 -17.86 -19.21
N ASN A 225 18.08 -16.69 -19.61
CA ASN A 225 16.96 -16.07 -18.92
C ASN A 225 15.69 -16.91 -19.01
N MET A 226 15.41 -17.54 -20.16
CA MET A 226 14.27 -18.43 -20.35
C MET A 226 14.34 -19.68 -19.47
N GLU A 227 15.50 -20.32 -19.31
CA GLU A 227 15.65 -21.44 -18.38
C GLU A 227 15.35 -21.02 -16.93
N HIS A 228 15.91 -19.89 -16.50
CA HIS A 228 15.63 -19.37 -15.16
C HIS A 228 14.15 -19.01 -14.99
N TYR A 229 13.51 -18.40 -16.00
CA TYR A 229 12.08 -18.13 -16.00
C TYR A 229 11.26 -19.41 -15.81
N HIS A 230 11.54 -20.47 -16.56
CA HIS A 230 10.82 -21.73 -16.42
C HIS A 230 10.98 -22.36 -15.03
N LYS A 231 12.19 -22.32 -14.45
CA LYS A 231 12.41 -22.77 -13.06
C LYS A 231 11.57 -21.96 -12.07
N VAL A 232 11.55 -20.64 -12.23
CA VAL A 232 10.76 -19.75 -11.37
C VAL A 232 9.26 -19.98 -11.55
N GLU A 233 8.77 -20.17 -12.78
CA GLU A 233 7.36 -20.49 -13.05
C GLU A 233 6.94 -21.82 -12.43
N SER A 234 7.77 -22.87 -12.58
CA SER A 234 7.54 -24.17 -11.94
C SER A 234 7.45 -24.03 -10.43
N PHE A 235 8.28 -23.18 -9.81
CA PHE A 235 8.20 -22.93 -8.38
C PHE A 235 6.92 -22.22 -7.98
N LEU A 236 6.50 -21.20 -8.73
CA LEU A 236 5.22 -20.52 -8.49
C LEU A 236 4.02 -21.48 -8.61
N GLU A 237 4.06 -22.42 -9.55
CA GLU A 237 3.04 -23.46 -9.70
C GLU A 237 3.01 -24.40 -8.49
N ILE A 238 4.17 -24.80 -7.96
CA ILE A 238 4.27 -25.58 -6.71
C ILE A 238 3.63 -24.82 -5.53
N LEU A 239 3.89 -23.52 -5.40
CA LEU A 239 3.29 -22.70 -4.34
C LEU A 239 1.76 -22.58 -4.52
N TYR A 240 1.29 -22.35 -5.75
CA TYR A 240 -0.14 -22.28 -6.05
C TYR A 240 -0.85 -23.61 -5.73
N ASN A 241 -0.28 -24.74 -6.12
CA ASN A 241 -0.86 -26.06 -5.81
C ASN A 241 -0.96 -26.31 -4.30
N LYS A 242 0.00 -25.81 -3.52
CA LYS A 242 -0.07 -25.87 -2.06
C LYS A 242 -1.15 -24.97 -1.47
N VAL A 243 -1.38 -23.79 -2.05
CA VAL A 243 -2.50 -22.93 -1.66
C VAL A 243 -3.82 -23.69 -1.87
N LEU A 244 -3.98 -24.38 -3.00
CA LEU A 244 -5.17 -25.21 -3.25
C LEU A 244 -5.32 -26.36 -2.24
N SER A 245 -4.22 -27.00 -1.84
CA SER A 245 -4.25 -28.01 -0.77
C SER A 245 -4.70 -27.43 0.55
N SER A 246 -4.16 -26.27 0.98
CA SER A 246 -4.57 -25.61 2.22
C SER A 246 -6.03 -25.17 2.22
N ILE A 247 -6.55 -24.71 1.07
CA ILE A 247 -7.98 -24.41 0.89
C ILE A 247 -8.82 -25.67 1.08
N SER A 248 -8.37 -26.80 0.53
CA SER A 248 -9.08 -28.08 0.65
C SER A 248 -9.08 -28.63 2.09
N SER A 249 -8.14 -28.17 2.92
CA SER A 249 -8.04 -28.52 4.34
C SER A 249 -8.63 -27.47 5.28
N ASP A 250 -9.27 -26.42 4.76
CA ASP A 250 -9.80 -25.28 5.52
C ASP A 250 -8.77 -24.62 6.46
N GLU A 251 -7.48 -24.65 6.09
CA GLU A 251 -6.38 -24.01 6.82
C GLU A 251 -6.08 -22.57 6.34
N ASP A 252 -6.90 -22.07 5.43
CA ASP A 252 -6.73 -20.77 4.79
C ASP A 252 -7.46 -19.62 5.50
N ASP A 253 -6.96 -18.41 5.29
CA ASP A 253 -7.56 -17.16 5.75
C ASP A 253 -7.79 -16.17 4.60
N PHE A 254 -8.61 -15.14 4.83
CA PHE A 254 -8.94 -14.15 3.80
C PHE A 254 -7.70 -13.42 3.26
N GLU A 255 -6.77 -13.03 4.14
CA GLU A 255 -5.55 -12.32 3.78
C GLU A 255 -4.69 -13.15 2.80
N GLY A 256 -4.40 -14.41 3.14
CA GLY A 256 -3.59 -15.29 2.31
C GLY A 256 -4.27 -15.65 0.99
N ILE A 257 -5.61 -15.77 0.95
CA ILE A 257 -6.34 -15.97 -0.31
C ILE A 257 -6.21 -14.75 -1.23
N VAL A 258 -6.35 -13.54 -0.70
CA VAL A 258 -6.17 -12.31 -1.48
C VAL A 258 -4.73 -12.20 -1.99
N ASP A 259 -3.75 -12.52 -1.15
CA ASP A 259 -2.33 -12.52 -1.53
C ASP A 259 -2.04 -13.55 -2.63
N ALA A 260 -2.69 -14.72 -2.60
CA ALA A 260 -2.60 -15.73 -3.64
C ALA A 260 -3.23 -15.28 -4.97
N ILE A 261 -4.39 -14.58 -4.92
CA ILE A 261 -5.01 -13.97 -6.12
C ILE A 261 -4.03 -12.98 -6.75
N ASP A 262 -3.49 -12.07 -5.95
CA ASP A 262 -2.55 -11.06 -6.43
C ASP A 262 -1.29 -11.71 -7.02
N SER A 263 -0.82 -12.80 -6.41
CA SER A 263 0.33 -13.56 -6.89
C SER A 263 0.09 -14.19 -8.26
N LEU A 264 -1.08 -14.79 -8.45
CA LEU A 264 -1.44 -15.47 -9.68
C LEU A 264 -1.61 -14.47 -10.83
N VAL A 265 -2.22 -13.31 -10.58
CA VAL A 265 -2.35 -12.22 -11.56
C VAL A 265 -1.00 -11.59 -11.88
N ASN A 266 -0.15 -11.35 -10.88
CA ASN A 266 1.17 -10.73 -11.09
C ASN A 266 2.12 -11.66 -11.86
N SER A 267 2.13 -12.96 -11.55
CA SER A 267 2.97 -13.94 -12.24
C SER A 267 2.60 -14.11 -13.70
N LYS A 268 1.31 -13.99 -14.03
CA LYS A 268 0.79 -14.04 -15.40
C LYS A 268 0.44 -12.65 -15.92
N SER A 269 1.33 -11.66 -15.82
CA SER A 269 1.02 -10.31 -16.31
C SER A 269 0.70 -10.28 -17.82
N GLN A 270 -0.45 -9.70 -18.19
CA GLN A 270 -1.16 -9.75 -19.48
C GLN A 270 -0.39 -9.48 -20.78
N GLN A 271 0.81 -8.91 -20.72
CA GLN A 271 1.47 -8.37 -21.90
C GLN A 271 1.98 -9.44 -22.90
N PHE A 272 1.97 -10.73 -22.53
CA PHE A 272 2.49 -11.83 -23.37
C PHE A 272 1.67 -13.13 -23.28
N ILE A 273 0.42 -13.06 -22.84
CA ILE A 273 -0.38 -14.27 -22.61
C ILE A 273 -1.10 -14.68 -23.89
N HIS A 274 -0.82 -15.88 -24.41
CA HIS A 274 -1.66 -16.52 -25.42
C HIS A 274 -3.08 -16.76 -24.88
N HIS A 275 -4.08 -16.76 -25.75
CA HIS A 275 -5.50 -16.81 -25.35
C HIS A 275 -5.84 -18.01 -24.41
N ASP A 276 -5.18 -19.15 -24.59
CA ASP A 276 -5.34 -20.34 -23.76
C ASP A 276 -4.78 -20.15 -22.34
N SER A 277 -3.63 -19.50 -22.23
CA SER A 277 -2.99 -19.19 -20.94
C SER A 277 -3.78 -18.17 -20.14
N TYR A 278 -4.52 -17.26 -20.81
CA TYR A 278 -5.42 -16.31 -20.15
C TYR A 278 -6.66 -17.02 -19.60
N SER A 279 -7.25 -17.93 -20.38
CA SER A 279 -8.39 -18.73 -19.93
C SER A 279 -8.05 -19.54 -18.68
N GLN A 280 -6.85 -20.15 -18.64
CA GLN A 280 -6.38 -20.87 -17.46
C GLN A 280 -6.15 -19.96 -16.26
N LEU A 281 -5.60 -18.75 -16.45
CA LEU A 281 -5.48 -17.74 -15.40
C LEU A 281 -6.84 -17.41 -14.78
N VAL A 282 -7.85 -17.13 -15.61
CA VAL A 282 -9.21 -16.79 -15.15
C VAL A 282 -9.83 -17.95 -14.37
N GLN A 283 -9.70 -19.20 -14.85
CA GLN A 283 -10.21 -20.38 -14.14
C GLN A 283 -9.54 -20.58 -12.78
N ASN A 284 -8.22 -20.43 -12.70
CA ASN A 284 -7.50 -20.52 -11.43
C ASN A 284 -7.90 -19.39 -10.47
N CYS A 285 -8.04 -18.17 -10.98
CA CYS A 285 -8.51 -17.03 -10.18
C CYS A 285 -9.94 -17.25 -9.66
N LYS A 286 -10.83 -17.84 -10.47
CA LYS A 286 -12.22 -18.12 -10.07
C LYS A 286 -12.30 -18.96 -8.80
N ILE A 287 -11.45 -19.98 -8.65
CA ILE A 287 -11.39 -20.81 -7.44
C ILE A 287 -11.09 -19.92 -6.22
N LEU A 288 -10.06 -19.08 -6.32
CA LEU A 288 -9.64 -18.20 -5.22
C LEU A 288 -10.66 -17.09 -4.93
N PHE A 289 -11.27 -16.47 -5.94
CA PHE A 289 -12.33 -15.47 -5.77
C PHE A 289 -13.56 -16.06 -5.06
N ASN A 290 -13.96 -17.28 -5.41
CA ASN A 290 -15.03 -17.98 -4.71
C ASN A 290 -14.68 -18.23 -3.24
N ARG A 291 -13.43 -18.58 -2.92
CA ARG A 291 -12.99 -18.74 -1.54
C ARG A 291 -12.92 -17.41 -0.78
N ALA A 292 -12.47 -16.33 -1.41
CA ALA A 292 -12.52 -14.98 -0.85
C ALA A 292 -13.96 -14.56 -0.53
N LYS A 293 -14.89 -14.83 -1.45
CA LYS A 293 -16.33 -14.61 -1.24
C LYS A 293 -16.87 -15.39 -0.04
N HIS A 294 -16.48 -16.65 0.10
CA HIS A 294 -16.86 -17.49 1.24
C HIS A 294 -16.41 -16.88 2.57
N HIS A 295 -15.14 -16.47 2.69
CA HIS A 295 -14.62 -15.79 3.89
C HIS A 295 -15.38 -14.51 4.23
N LEU A 296 -15.68 -13.67 3.22
CA LEU A 296 -16.43 -12.44 3.43
C LEU A 296 -17.85 -12.69 3.94
N LYS A 297 -18.54 -13.72 3.42
CA LYS A 297 -19.87 -14.13 3.88
C LYS A 297 -19.84 -14.66 5.32
N ASN A 298 -18.94 -15.59 5.62
CA ASN A 298 -18.83 -16.18 6.95
C ASN A 298 -18.50 -15.11 8.01
N ASN A 299 -17.57 -14.20 7.70
CA ASN A 299 -17.27 -13.10 8.61
C ASN A 299 -18.49 -12.18 8.81
N ARG A 300 -19.28 -11.93 7.77
CA ARG A 300 -20.50 -11.13 7.86
C ARG A 300 -21.55 -11.77 8.76
N GLU A 301 -21.78 -13.07 8.61
CA GLU A 301 -22.70 -13.85 9.45
C GLU A 301 -22.27 -13.84 10.92
N LYS A 302 -20.96 -14.01 11.16
CA LYS A 302 -20.37 -13.91 12.51
C LYS A 302 -20.59 -12.53 13.13
N LEU A 303 -20.37 -11.45 12.37
CA LEU A 303 -20.61 -10.08 12.83
C LEU A 303 -22.10 -9.85 13.18
N ILE A 304 -23.02 -10.38 12.38
CA ILE A 304 -24.47 -10.29 12.66
C ILE A 304 -24.82 -11.04 13.95
N LEU A 305 -24.23 -12.21 14.19
CA LEU A 305 -24.44 -12.99 15.42
C LEU A 305 -23.85 -12.29 16.66
N GLU A 306 -22.66 -11.69 16.54
CA GLU A 306 -22.06 -10.90 17.61
C GLU A 306 -22.91 -9.66 17.94
N LEU A 307 -23.48 -8.99 16.94
CA LEU A 307 -24.36 -7.84 17.15
C LEU A 307 -25.72 -8.23 17.76
N SER A 308 -26.27 -9.40 17.41
CA SER A 308 -27.56 -9.86 17.94
C SER A 308 -27.46 -10.34 19.39
N THR A 309 -26.33 -10.92 19.79
CA THR A 309 -26.10 -11.39 21.17
C THR A 309 -25.79 -10.25 22.17
N VAL A 310 -25.32 -9.09 21.71
CA VAL A 310 -25.04 -7.89 22.53
C VAL A 310 -26.31 -7.11 22.93
N ASN A 311 -27.46 -7.46 22.36
CA ASN A 311 -28.75 -6.78 22.56
C ASN A 311 -29.70 -7.48 23.54
N HIS A 312 -29.22 -8.39 24.39
CA HIS A 312 -30.07 -8.95 25.45
C HIS A 312 -30.46 -7.89 26.49
N PRO A 313 -31.74 -7.81 26.93
CA PRO A 313 -32.28 -6.64 27.65
C PRO A 313 -31.91 -6.56 29.14
N ASN A 314 -31.15 -7.52 29.69
CA ASN A 314 -30.92 -7.62 31.13
C ASN A 314 -29.61 -6.97 31.63
N ASP A 315 -28.79 -6.41 30.75
CA ASP A 315 -27.51 -5.78 31.13
C ASP A 315 -27.60 -4.25 31.09
N GLU A 316 -28.43 -3.66 31.96
CA GLU A 316 -28.46 -2.21 32.18
C GLU A 316 -27.24 -1.69 32.97
N ALA A 317 -26.41 -2.58 33.51
CA ALA A 317 -25.26 -2.22 34.36
C ALA A 317 -23.96 -1.88 33.60
N ASP A 318 -23.85 -2.19 32.29
CA ASP A 318 -22.56 -2.15 31.57
C ASP A 318 -22.58 -1.27 30.29
N LYS A 319 -23.31 -0.14 30.34
CA LYS A 319 -23.36 0.83 29.22
C LYS A 319 -22.00 1.49 28.90
N ASN A 320 -20.99 1.38 29.78
CA ASN A 320 -19.68 2.03 29.62
C ASN A 320 -18.53 1.09 29.22
N THR A 321 -18.79 -0.19 28.99
CA THR A 321 -17.78 -1.25 28.75
C THR A 321 -18.02 -2.05 27.47
N LYS A 322 -19.09 -1.77 26.71
CA LYS A 322 -19.32 -2.40 25.41
C LYS A 322 -18.18 -2.05 24.44
N LYS A 323 -17.26 -2.99 24.26
CA LYS A 323 -16.22 -2.90 23.23
C LYS A 323 -16.91 -2.79 21.86
N PRO A 324 -16.60 -1.77 21.04
CA PRO A 324 -17.16 -1.68 19.70
C PRO A 324 -16.75 -2.94 18.90
N VAL A 325 -17.72 -3.52 18.18
CA VAL A 325 -17.46 -4.66 17.28
C VAL A 325 -16.44 -4.21 16.24
N ASN A 326 -15.28 -4.85 16.22
CA ASN A 326 -14.21 -4.51 15.29
C ASN A 326 -14.41 -5.25 13.97
N ILE A 327 -15.17 -4.62 13.07
CA ILE A 327 -15.50 -5.13 11.73
C ILE A 327 -14.24 -5.48 10.92
N THR A 328 -13.10 -4.85 11.19
CA THR A 328 -11.86 -5.04 10.43
C THR A 328 -10.87 -6.03 11.04
N LYS A 329 -11.26 -6.76 12.09
CA LYS A 329 -10.34 -7.68 12.77
C LYS A 329 -9.87 -8.83 11.87
N GLU A 330 -10.74 -9.32 11.00
CA GLU A 330 -10.46 -10.43 10.07
C GLU A 330 -10.42 -9.97 8.61
N ILE A 331 -11.14 -8.89 8.27
CA ILE A 331 -11.22 -8.33 6.92
C ILE A 331 -10.63 -6.92 6.90
N SER A 332 -9.41 -6.79 6.36
CA SER A 332 -8.75 -5.49 6.27
C SER A 332 -9.10 -4.75 4.97
N PRO A 333 -9.37 -3.43 5.01
CA PRO A 333 -9.48 -2.57 3.83
C PRO A 333 -8.31 -2.71 2.84
N ARG A 334 -7.11 -3.01 3.34
CA ARG A 334 -5.91 -3.21 2.51
C ARG A 334 -6.06 -4.39 1.57
N HIS A 335 -6.66 -5.49 2.03
CA HIS A 335 -6.83 -6.69 1.22
C HIS A 335 -8.04 -6.58 0.30
N LEU A 336 -9.12 -5.93 0.75
CA LEU A 336 -10.28 -5.66 -0.12
C LEU A 336 -9.91 -4.83 -1.36
N LYS A 337 -9.07 -3.79 -1.23
CA LYS A 337 -8.60 -3.05 -2.43
C LYS A 337 -7.76 -3.91 -3.39
N VAL A 338 -6.96 -4.84 -2.88
CA VAL A 338 -6.15 -5.75 -3.69
C VAL A 338 -7.06 -6.73 -4.44
N LEU A 339 -8.09 -7.25 -3.76
CA LEU A 339 -9.11 -8.09 -4.36
C LEU A 339 -9.79 -7.37 -5.55
N LEU A 340 -10.26 -6.15 -5.34
CA LEU A 340 -10.92 -5.34 -6.37
C LEU A 340 -10.03 -5.06 -7.59
N ARG A 341 -8.77 -4.68 -7.34
CA ARG A 341 -7.80 -4.46 -8.42
C ARG A 341 -7.62 -5.71 -9.28
N ASN A 342 -7.54 -6.88 -8.66
CA ASN A 342 -7.37 -8.14 -9.38
C ASN A 342 -8.65 -8.58 -10.08
N MET A 343 -9.84 -8.29 -9.55
CA MET A 343 -11.10 -8.52 -10.26
C MET A 343 -11.15 -7.73 -11.57
N ILE A 344 -10.76 -6.46 -11.56
CA ILE A 344 -10.64 -5.65 -12.79
C ILE A 344 -9.60 -6.28 -13.73
N ALA A 345 -8.42 -6.64 -13.20
CA ALA A 345 -7.33 -7.16 -14.01
C ALA A 345 -7.69 -8.45 -14.77
N VAL A 346 -8.56 -9.30 -14.23
CA VAL A 346 -9.02 -10.52 -14.93
C VAL A 346 -10.43 -10.42 -15.49
N ASN A 347 -11.03 -9.22 -15.48
CA ASN A 347 -12.41 -8.97 -15.88
C ASN A 347 -13.42 -9.92 -15.19
N TRP A 348 -13.30 -10.10 -13.88
CA TRP A 348 -14.15 -10.99 -13.09
C TRP A 348 -15.33 -10.23 -12.48
N ASP A 349 -16.53 -10.42 -13.04
CA ASP A 349 -17.76 -9.67 -12.77
C ASP A 349 -18.71 -10.38 -11.80
N ASP A 350 -18.18 -10.94 -10.69
CA ASP A 350 -19.03 -11.52 -9.64
C ASP A 350 -19.72 -10.40 -8.82
N LEU A 351 -20.96 -10.08 -9.22
CA LEU A 351 -21.80 -9.06 -8.58
C LEU A 351 -22.00 -9.31 -7.08
N GLU A 352 -22.13 -10.56 -6.66
CA GLU A 352 -22.32 -10.90 -5.25
C GLU A 352 -21.07 -10.57 -4.43
N LEU A 353 -19.89 -10.91 -4.95
CA LEU A 353 -18.62 -10.53 -4.33
C LEU A 353 -18.46 -9.01 -4.26
N LEU A 354 -18.80 -8.30 -5.34
CA LEU A 354 -18.73 -6.84 -5.39
C LEU A 354 -19.66 -6.20 -4.34
N HIS A 355 -20.89 -6.67 -4.23
CA HIS A 355 -21.82 -6.20 -3.20
C HIS A 355 -21.32 -6.46 -1.77
N LEU A 356 -20.70 -7.63 -1.52
CA LEU A 356 -20.08 -7.92 -0.23
C LEU A 356 -18.96 -6.91 0.08
N VAL A 357 -18.03 -6.69 -0.85
CA VAL A 357 -16.94 -5.72 -0.67
C VAL A 357 -17.49 -4.30 -0.40
N PHE A 358 -18.50 -3.86 -1.15
CA PHE A 358 -19.10 -2.54 -0.96
C PHE A 358 -19.84 -2.41 0.37
N SER A 359 -20.45 -3.49 0.88
CA SER A 359 -21.04 -3.50 2.23
C SER A 359 -19.99 -3.25 3.32
N TYR A 360 -18.83 -3.90 3.25
CA TYR A 360 -17.71 -3.63 4.15
C TYR A 360 -17.18 -2.21 3.98
N TYR A 361 -17.05 -1.72 2.74
CA TYR A 361 -16.61 -0.35 2.47
C TYR A 361 -17.52 0.68 3.14
N ASN A 362 -18.84 0.53 3.03
CA ASN A 362 -19.80 1.47 3.60
C ASN A 362 -19.69 1.58 5.14
N GLU A 363 -19.30 0.50 5.81
CA GLU A 363 -19.11 0.45 7.26
C GLU A 363 -17.71 0.92 7.71
N THR A 364 -16.71 0.84 6.82
CA THR A 364 -15.29 1.06 7.17
C THR A 364 -14.65 2.23 6.43
N GLN A 365 -15.41 3.02 5.67
CA GLN A 365 -14.96 4.08 4.76
C GLN A 365 -13.80 4.97 5.28
N THR A 366 -13.80 5.32 6.57
CA THR A 366 -12.78 6.22 7.18
C THR A 366 -11.44 5.52 7.42
N GLN A 367 -11.38 4.20 7.32
CA GLN A 367 -10.20 3.38 7.51
C GLN A 367 -9.48 3.07 6.19
N TRP A 368 -10.09 3.41 5.05
CA TRP A 368 -9.51 3.17 3.74
C TRP A 368 -8.46 4.22 3.39
N SER A 369 -7.29 3.76 2.95
CA SER A 369 -6.31 4.63 2.30
C SER A 369 -6.90 5.31 1.07
N LEU A 370 -6.36 6.45 0.66
CA LEU A 370 -6.75 7.11 -0.59
C LEU A 370 -6.68 6.17 -1.80
N GLN A 371 -5.62 5.36 -1.92
CA GLN A 371 -5.53 4.35 -2.99
C GLN A 371 -6.67 3.34 -2.95
N GLY A 372 -7.04 2.87 -1.77
CA GLY A 372 -8.17 1.96 -1.64
C GLY A 372 -9.49 2.61 -2.05
N ASN A 373 -9.67 3.89 -1.75
CA ASN A 373 -10.81 4.65 -2.24
C ASN A 373 -10.80 4.74 -3.77
N VAL A 374 -9.66 5.08 -4.40
CA VAL A 374 -9.51 5.13 -5.87
C VAL A 374 -9.83 3.77 -6.51
N ASP A 375 -9.37 2.68 -5.92
CA ASP A 375 -9.65 1.33 -6.42
C ASP A 375 -11.15 1.00 -6.39
N ILE A 376 -11.89 1.43 -5.35
CA ILE A 376 -13.37 1.32 -5.31
C ILE A 376 -14.01 2.07 -6.48
N LEU A 377 -13.59 3.31 -6.73
CA LEU A 377 -14.14 4.12 -7.81
C LEU A 377 -13.84 3.52 -9.19
N ARG A 378 -12.62 3.02 -9.39
CA ARG A 378 -12.23 2.30 -10.62
C ARG A 378 -13.11 1.07 -10.83
N THR A 379 -13.33 0.26 -9.80
CA THR A 379 -14.21 -0.92 -9.88
C THR A 379 -15.63 -0.55 -10.27
N VAL A 380 -16.18 0.47 -9.62
CA VAL A 380 -17.55 0.96 -9.88
C VAL A 380 -17.72 1.39 -11.32
N ILE A 381 -16.77 2.17 -11.85
CA ILE A 381 -16.78 2.63 -13.24
C ILE A 381 -16.61 1.45 -14.20
N TYR A 382 -15.63 0.58 -13.93
CA TYR A 382 -15.27 -0.52 -14.80
C TYR A 382 -16.42 -1.54 -14.97
N PHE A 383 -17.08 -1.91 -13.88
CA PHE A 383 -18.20 -2.86 -13.91
C PHE A 383 -19.58 -2.19 -14.06
N GLY A 384 -19.64 -0.85 -14.10
CA GLY A 384 -20.90 -0.12 -14.25
C GLY A 384 -21.87 -0.27 -13.07
N ILE A 385 -21.38 -0.46 -11.84
CA ILE A 385 -22.23 -0.71 -10.67
C ILE A 385 -22.70 0.60 -10.03
N ASN A 386 -24.02 0.83 -10.02
CA ASN A 386 -24.58 1.92 -9.24
C ASN A 386 -24.61 1.55 -7.75
N ILE A 387 -23.58 1.94 -7.01
CA ILE A 387 -23.66 2.02 -5.57
C ILE A 387 -24.25 3.41 -5.26
N GLU A 388 -25.20 3.51 -4.33
CA GLU A 388 -25.59 4.78 -3.69
C GLU A 388 -24.41 5.37 -2.92
N PHE A 389 -23.42 5.82 -3.68
CA PHE A 389 -22.11 6.20 -3.21
C PHE A 389 -22.16 7.70 -2.96
N LEU A 390 -22.10 8.08 -1.69
CA LEU A 390 -22.10 9.49 -1.30
C LEU A 390 -20.76 10.12 -1.69
N ILE A 391 -20.66 10.64 -2.93
CA ILE A 391 -19.45 11.32 -3.42
C ILE A 391 -19.01 12.43 -2.45
N GLU A 392 -19.95 13.08 -1.74
CA GLU A 392 -19.65 14.06 -0.69
C GLU A 392 -18.69 13.51 0.39
N LYS A 393 -18.83 12.25 0.77
CA LYS A 393 -17.93 11.59 1.74
C LYS A 393 -16.54 11.34 1.14
N TRP A 394 -16.48 11.09 -0.15
CA TRP A 394 -15.23 10.90 -0.89
C TRP A 394 -14.48 12.21 -1.09
N MET A 395 -15.21 13.31 -1.36
CA MET A 395 -14.62 14.65 -1.40
C MET A 395 -14.02 15.04 -0.05
N LYS A 396 -14.63 14.63 1.07
CA LYS A 396 -14.00 14.81 2.39
C LYS A 396 -12.66 14.07 2.47
N CYS A 397 -12.57 12.84 1.98
CA CYS A 397 -11.30 12.10 1.92
C CYS A 397 -10.28 12.81 1.01
N VAL A 398 -10.64 13.17 -0.22
CA VAL A 398 -9.74 13.87 -1.15
C VAL A 398 -9.25 15.19 -0.57
N ASN A 399 -10.12 15.96 0.09
CA ASN A 399 -9.74 17.23 0.71
C ASN A 399 -8.69 17.05 1.80
N VAL A 400 -8.85 16.03 2.65
CA VAL A 400 -7.87 15.69 3.69
C VAL A 400 -6.52 15.32 3.09
N PHE A 401 -6.49 14.63 1.94
CA PHE A 401 -5.25 14.18 1.32
C PHE A 401 -4.65 15.17 0.32
N SER A 402 -5.42 16.16 -0.17
CA SER A 402 -5.03 17.08 -1.26
C SER A 402 -3.70 17.82 -1.03
N THR A 403 -3.30 18.06 0.21
CA THR A 403 -2.04 18.72 0.58
C THR A 403 -0.80 17.82 0.44
N ILE A 404 -0.97 16.52 0.23
CA ILE A 404 0.10 15.50 0.21
C ILE A 404 0.19 14.82 -1.18
N LEU A 405 -0.76 15.10 -2.08
CA LEU A 405 -0.86 14.39 -3.35
C LEU A 405 0.01 14.99 -4.45
N THR A 406 0.58 14.09 -5.26
CA THR A 406 1.24 14.50 -6.50
C THR A 406 0.18 14.92 -7.53
N PRO A 407 0.48 15.90 -8.39
CA PRO A 407 -0.46 16.36 -9.43
C PRO A 407 -1.00 15.23 -10.32
N GLY A 408 -0.17 14.23 -10.64
CA GLY A 408 -0.58 13.06 -11.43
C GLY A 408 -1.71 12.24 -10.78
N TYR A 409 -1.72 12.14 -9.47
CA TYR A 409 -2.73 11.38 -8.74
C TYR A 409 -4.06 12.14 -8.63
N ILE A 410 -3.99 13.45 -8.46
CA ILE A 410 -5.17 14.35 -8.45
C ILE A 410 -5.87 14.32 -9.82
N ASN A 411 -5.08 14.30 -10.90
CA ASN A 411 -5.57 14.19 -12.27
C ASN A 411 -6.38 12.90 -12.50
N GLU A 412 -5.87 11.77 -12.02
CA GLU A 412 -6.54 10.48 -12.17
C GLU A 412 -7.89 10.46 -11.43
N ILE A 413 -7.89 10.95 -10.19
CA ILE A 413 -9.11 11.09 -9.38
C ILE A 413 -10.15 11.94 -10.11
N PHE A 414 -9.73 13.08 -10.67
CA PHE A 414 -10.62 13.97 -11.41
C PHE A 414 -11.27 13.27 -12.61
N LEU A 415 -10.50 12.53 -13.41
CA LEU A 415 -11.02 11.79 -14.57
C LEU A 415 -12.00 10.70 -14.15
N LEU A 416 -11.68 9.92 -13.11
CA LEU A 416 -12.58 8.89 -12.62
C LEU A 416 -13.90 9.48 -12.12
N LEU A 417 -13.85 10.56 -11.34
CA LEU A 417 -15.06 11.23 -10.85
C LEU A 417 -15.89 11.83 -11.99
N THR A 418 -15.22 12.34 -13.02
CA THR A 418 -15.84 12.83 -14.24
C THR A 418 -16.60 11.72 -14.96
N ILE A 419 -15.96 10.56 -15.17
CA ILE A 419 -16.58 9.40 -15.81
C ILE A 419 -17.75 8.90 -14.95
N TYR A 420 -17.57 8.76 -13.64
CA TYR A 420 -18.63 8.37 -12.73
C TYR A 420 -19.83 9.32 -12.82
N ASN A 421 -19.58 10.62 -12.81
CA ASN A 421 -20.65 11.62 -12.91
C ASN A 421 -21.34 11.59 -14.28
N SER A 422 -20.61 11.29 -15.36
CA SER A 422 -21.20 11.11 -16.69
C SER A 422 -22.19 9.94 -16.76
N ILE A 423 -21.94 8.89 -15.97
CA ILE A 423 -22.78 7.68 -15.92
C ILE A 423 -23.97 7.89 -14.98
N TYR A 424 -23.74 8.46 -13.78
CA TYR A 424 -24.73 8.48 -12.69
C TYR A 424 -25.36 9.85 -12.38
N LYS A 425 -24.96 10.93 -13.08
CA LYS A 425 -25.56 12.28 -12.99
C LYS A 425 -25.64 12.86 -11.57
N CYS A 426 -24.58 12.72 -10.80
CA CYS A 426 -24.47 13.26 -9.44
C CYS A 426 -24.27 14.80 -9.40
N LYS A 427 -24.69 15.46 -8.31
CA LYS A 427 -24.65 16.93 -8.19
C LYS A 427 -23.23 17.52 -8.18
N ASN A 428 -23.08 18.78 -8.59
CA ASN A 428 -21.85 19.56 -8.83
C ASN A 428 -20.64 19.33 -7.88
N HIS A 429 -19.78 18.35 -8.15
CA HIS A 429 -18.48 18.17 -7.47
C HIS A 429 -17.28 18.59 -8.35
N ILE A 430 -17.53 18.75 -9.65
CA ILE A 430 -16.56 19.23 -10.65
C ILE A 430 -16.08 20.65 -10.32
N GLU A 431 -16.97 21.48 -9.78
CA GLU A 431 -16.65 22.86 -9.42
C GLU A 431 -15.57 22.95 -8.34
N PHE A 432 -15.61 22.05 -7.35
CA PHE A 432 -14.59 21.96 -6.30
C PHE A 432 -13.21 21.71 -6.93
N LEU A 433 -13.14 20.73 -7.84
CA LEU A 433 -11.90 20.29 -8.46
C LEU A 433 -11.30 21.39 -9.37
N ILE A 434 -12.12 22.08 -10.17
CA ILE A 434 -11.68 23.23 -10.97
C ILE A 434 -11.12 24.34 -10.06
N LYS A 435 -11.77 24.59 -8.91
CA LYS A 435 -11.35 25.64 -7.99
C LYS A 435 -10.00 25.35 -7.34
N THR A 436 -9.64 24.09 -7.10
CA THR A 436 -8.36 23.73 -6.45
C THR A 436 -7.12 24.22 -7.21
N GLY A 437 -7.18 24.34 -8.56
CA GLY A 437 -6.01 24.71 -9.36
C GLY A 437 -4.89 23.66 -9.37
N LEU A 438 -5.15 22.45 -8.85
CA LEU A 438 -4.17 21.37 -8.74
C LEU A 438 -4.21 20.38 -9.91
N ILE A 439 -5.16 20.55 -10.84
CA ILE A 439 -5.39 19.66 -11.98
C ILE A 439 -4.67 20.24 -13.20
N ARG A 440 -3.96 19.38 -13.93
CA ARG A 440 -3.31 19.78 -15.18
C ARG A 440 -4.35 20.18 -16.24
N GLU A 441 -4.01 21.17 -17.04
CA GLU A 441 -4.87 21.76 -18.06
C GLU A 441 -5.41 20.74 -19.09
N ASP A 442 -4.57 19.81 -19.55
CA ASP A 442 -4.94 18.73 -20.48
C ASP A 442 -5.96 17.75 -19.88
N VAL A 443 -5.79 17.43 -18.60
CA VAL A 443 -6.68 16.54 -17.86
C VAL A 443 -8.01 17.23 -17.57
N LEU A 444 -7.96 18.52 -17.21
CA LEU A 444 -9.15 19.34 -17.00
C LEU A 444 -9.99 19.43 -18.29
N THR A 445 -9.33 19.65 -19.42
CA THR A 445 -9.94 19.64 -20.76
C THR A 445 -10.63 18.31 -21.06
N THR A 446 -9.91 17.20 -20.86
CA THR A 446 -10.43 15.84 -21.11
C THR A 446 -11.65 15.55 -20.25
N GLY A 447 -11.62 15.88 -18.96
CA GLY A 447 -12.76 15.64 -18.08
C GLY A 447 -13.98 16.47 -18.46
N ILE A 448 -13.80 17.77 -18.71
CA ILE A 448 -14.91 18.62 -19.16
C ILE A 448 -15.53 18.10 -20.46
N HIS A 449 -14.73 17.55 -21.37
CA HIS A 449 -15.23 16.92 -22.59
C HIS A 449 -16.13 15.70 -22.29
N ILE A 450 -15.68 14.76 -21.46
CA ILE A 450 -16.45 13.59 -21.03
C ILE A 450 -17.80 14.01 -20.41
N LEU A 451 -17.80 15.08 -19.62
CA LEU A 451 -19.02 15.60 -18.99
C LEU A 451 -19.95 16.28 -19.98
N ALA A 452 -19.42 17.09 -20.90
CA ALA A 452 -20.21 17.77 -21.90
C ALA A 452 -20.88 16.78 -22.88
N LEU A 453 -20.25 15.64 -23.15
CA LEU A 453 -20.83 14.55 -23.95
C LEU A 453 -22.04 13.89 -23.27
N SER A 454 -22.06 13.82 -21.93
CA SER A 454 -23.10 13.14 -21.16
C SER A 454 -24.22 14.07 -20.67
N ASP A 455 -23.87 15.28 -20.26
CA ASP A 455 -24.79 16.36 -19.92
C ASP A 455 -24.29 17.67 -20.55
N PRO A 456 -24.80 18.04 -21.73
CA PRO A 456 -24.44 19.30 -22.37
C PRO A 456 -24.68 20.49 -21.43
N SER A 457 -25.63 20.44 -20.50
CA SER A 457 -25.92 21.57 -19.60
C SER A 457 -24.89 21.78 -18.47
N ILE A 458 -23.88 20.91 -18.33
CA ILE A 458 -22.95 20.91 -17.20
C ILE A 458 -22.19 22.23 -17.04
N LEU A 459 -21.81 22.88 -18.15
CA LEU A 459 -21.11 24.16 -18.12
C LEU A 459 -21.97 25.29 -17.52
N ASN A 460 -23.29 25.22 -17.68
CA ASN A 460 -24.22 26.21 -17.10
C ASN A 460 -24.33 26.08 -15.58
N LYS A 461 -23.88 24.95 -15.02
CA LYS A 461 -23.91 24.67 -13.59
C LYS A 461 -22.63 25.11 -12.87
N LEU A 462 -21.61 25.58 -13.60
CA LEU A 462 -20.34 26.05 -13.04
C LEU A 462 -20.41 27.52 -12.64
N SER A 463 -19.66 27.91 -11.61
CA SER A 463 -19.50 29.32 -11.25
C SER A 463 -18.65 30.09 -12.26
N ILE A 464 -18.84 31.41 -12.29
CA ILE A 464 -18.09 32.36 -13.11
C ILE A 464 -16.57 32.17 -12.93
N GLU A 465 -16.11 31.95 -11.70
CA GLU A 465 -14.69 31.74 -11.40
C GLU A 465 -14.13 30.45 -12.03
N SER A 466 -14.90 29.35 -11.98
CA SER A 466 -14.54 28.10 -12.63
C SER A 466 -14.54 28.24 -14.16
N LEU A 467 -15.52 28.95 -14.73
CA LEU A 467 -15.58 29.23 -16.16
C LEU A 467 -14.40 30.09 -16.63
N LYS A 468 -14.00 31.10 -15.85
CA LYS A 468 -12.79 31.91 -16.13
C LYS A 468 -11.51 31.06 -16.16
N LYS A 469 -11.37 30.11 -15.23
CA LYS A 469 -10.24 29.17 -15.21
C LYS A 469 -10.23 28.25 -16.43
N LEU A 470 -11.40 27.74 -16.82
CA LEU A 470 -11.54 26.89 -18.00
C LEU A 470 -11.29 27.65 -19.31
N ASN A 471 -11.57 28.96 -19.35
CA ASN A 471 -11.37 29.80 -20.53
C ASN A 471 -9.89 30.03 -20.87
N CYS A 472 -8.96 29.77 -19.95
CA CYS A 472 -7.52 29.81 -20.23
C CYS A 472 -7.00 28.53 -20.91
N LEU A 473 -7.83 27.48 -21.01
CA LEU A 473 -7.45 26.20 -21.61
C LEU A 473 -7.60 26.26 -23.13
N ASP A 474 -6.58 25.81 -23.86
CA ASP A 474 -6.66 25.58 -25.30
C ASP A 474 -7.51 24.32 -25.57
N LEU A 475 -8.83 24.49 -25.60
CA LEU A 475 -9.78 23.46 -26.03
C LEU A 475 -9.71 23.22 -27.57
N GLY A 476 -8.73 23.84 -28.25
CA GLY A 476 -8.55 23.95 -29.69
C GLY A 476 -8.18 22.69 -30.46
N LEU A 477 -8.24 21.49 -29.86
CA LEU A 477 -8.18 20.23 -30.61
C LEU A 477 -9.56 19.72 -31.08
N PHE A 478 -10.66 20.40 -30.74
CA PHE A 478 -11.97 20.17 -31.34
C PHE A 478 -12.74 21.48 -31.54
N THR A 479 -12.48 22.21 -32.61
CA THR A 479 -13.39 23.26 -33.09
C THR A 479 -14.73 22.66 -33.54
N PRO A 480 -15.89 23.32 -33.32
CA PRO A 480 -16.19 24.40 -32.38
C PRO A 480 -17.55 24.18 -31.70
N ASN A 481 -17.61 23.47 -30.57
CA ASN A 481 -18.85 23.39 -29.79
C ASN A 481 -18.64 23.78 -28.32
N LEU A 482 -18.18 25.02 -28.11
CA LEU A 482 -18.86 25.90 -27.13
C LEU A 482 -20.27 26.28 -27.68
N TYR A 483 -21.02 25.26 -28.12
CA TYR A 483 -22.44 25.32 -28.48
C TYR A 483 -23.31 24.97 -27.27
N ILE A 484 -22.72 24.90 -26.08
CA ILE A 484 -23.45 24.97 -24.82
C ILE A 484 -23.44 26.43 -24.37
N LEU A 485 -23.97 27.29 -25.22
CA LEU A 485 -24.61 28.52 -24.78
C LEU A 485 -26.09 28.18 -24.79
N ASN A 486 -26.55 27.46 -23.76
CA ASN A 486 -27.99 27.40 -23.56
C ASN A 486 -28.46 28.84 -23.32
N LYS A 487 -29.55 29.25 -23.98
CA LYS A 487 -30.13 30.60 -23.91
C LYS A 487 -30.36 31.10 -22.47
N ASP A 488 -30.33 30.20 -21.49
CA ASP A 488 -30.67 30.43 -20.09
C ASP A 488 -29.47 30.62 -19.14
N SER A 489 -28.23 30.69 -19.64
CA SER A 489 -27.05 30.82 -18.77
C SER A 489 -26.74 32.28 -18.39
N LYS A 490 -27.27 32.74 -17.25
CA LYS A 490 -27.00 34.08 -16.68
C LYS A 490 -25.51 34.38 -16.44
N ASN A 491 -24.71 33.35 -16.12
CA ASN A 491 -23.30 33.51 -15.71
C ASN A 491 -22.33 33.47 -16.89
N VAL A 492 -22.69 32.80 -18.00
CA VAL A 492 -21.80 32.70 -19.16
C VAL A 492 -21.76 34.02 -19.95
N GLY A 493 -22.88 34.75 -20.01
CA GLY A 493 -22.92 36.09 -20.61
C GLY A 493 -21.95 37.07 -19.93
N MET A 494 -21.85 37.03 -18.59
CA MET A 494 -20.92 37.87 -17.84
C MET A 494 -19.45 37.53 -18.12
N VAL A 495 -19.10 36.24 -18.21
CA VAL A 495 -17.73 35.80 -18.52
C VAL A 495 -17.34 36.19 -19.96
N VAL A 496 -18.24 36.01 -20.92
CA VAL A 496 -18.02 36.42 -22.33
C VAL A 496 -17.81 37.92 -22.43
N GLN A 497 -18.56 38.72 -21.67
CA GLN A 497 -18.45 40.18 -21.66
C GLN A 497 -17.12 40.66 -21.05
N GLU A 498 -16.68 40.04 -19.95
CA GLU A 498 -15.41 40.36 -19.29
C GLU A 498 -14.16 39.93 -20.10
N LEU A 499 -14.32 38.96 -21.01
CA LEU A 499 -13.27 38.52 -21.93
C LEU A 499 -13.18 39.40 -23.20
N TYR A 500 -14.30 39.99 -23.60
CA TYR A 500 -14.36 40.96 -24.71
C TYR A 500 -13.55 42.23 -24.39
N ASP A 501 -13.47 42.59 -23.10
CA ASP A 501 -12.71 43.75 -22.62
C ASP A 501 -11.18 43.53 -22.56
N LYS A 502 -10.68 42.34 -22.94
CA LYS A 502 -9.23 42.04 -22.99
C LYS A 502 -8.69 42.05 -24.44
N PRO A 503 -7.52 42.68 -24.71
CA PRO A 503 -6.96 42.82 -26.06
C PRO A 503 -6.64 41.50 -26.78
N THR A 504 -6.51 40.39 -26.05
CA THR A 504 -6.19 39.05 -26.58
C THR A 504 -7.35 38.37 -27.31
N PHE A 505 -8.58 38.92 -27.26
CA PHE A 505 -9.75 38.31 -27.89
C PHE A 505 -9.70 38.32 -29.43
N PHE A 506 -8.91 39.21 -30.04
CA PHE A 506 -8.80 39.35 -31.50
C PHE A 506 -8.11 38.18 -32.23
N GLN A 507 -7.51 37.23 -31.51
CA GLN A 507 -6.82 36.08 -32.10
C GLN A 507 -7.64 34.78 -32.11
N LEU A 508 -8.83 34.77 -31.49
CA LEU A 508 -9.73 33.63 -31.54
C LEU A 508 -10.59 33.72 -32.81
N ASN A 509 -10.43 32.75 -33.71
CA ASN A 509 -11.17 32.64 -34.97
C ASN A 509 -12.63 32.24 -34.68
N LEU A 510 -13.40 33.18 -34.10
CA LEU A 510 -14.82 33.02 -33.82
C LEU A 510 -15.61 33.32 -35.08
N ASN A 511 -16.49 32.39 -35.45
CA ASN A 511 -17.44 32.56 -36.55
C ASN A 511 -18.38 33.74 -36.22
N PHE A 512 -18.07 34.91 -36.80
CA PHE A 512 -18.67 36.22 -36.50
C PHE A 512 -20.21 36.22 -36.56
N LEU A 513 -20.80 35.32 -37.37
CA LEU A 513 -22.24 35.18 -37.59
C LEU A 513 -23.05 34.81 -36.35
N ASN A 514 -22.46 34.09 -35.40
CA ASN A 514 -23.16 33.65 -34.17
C ASN A 514 -22.97 34.63 -33.00
N PHE A 515 -21.86 35.37 -32.97
CA PHE A 515 -21.62 36.42 -31.98
C PHE A 515 -22.62 37.58 -32.14
N SER A 516 -22.93 37.96 -33.38
CA SER A 516 -23.95 38.97 -33.70
C SER A 516 -25.36 38.59 -33.22
N LYS A 517 -25.68 37.31 -33.06
CA LYS A 517 -26.98 36.87 -32.51
C LYS A 517 -27.07 36.96 -30.99
N PHE A 518 -25.93 37.03 -30.29
CA PHE A 518 -25.86 37.08 -28.83
C PHE A 518 -25.78 38.52 -28.31
N VAL A 519 -25.16 39.44 -29.06
CA VAL A 519 -25.01 40.86 -28.68
C VAL A 519 -26.19 41.74 -29.12
N LEU A 520 -26.98 41.31 -30.11
CA LEU A 520 -28.13 42.08 -30.64
C LEU A 520 -29.49 41.68 -30.03
N LYS A 521 -29.52 41.20 -28.79
CA LYS A 521 -30.76 41.05 -28.02
C LYS A 521 -30.72 41.72 -26.67
#